data_AF-A0A510K7W6-F1
#
_entry.id   AF-A0A510K7W6-F1
#
_cell.length_a   1.000
_cell.length_b   1.000
_cell.length_c   1.000
_cell.angle_alpha   90.00
_cell.angle_beta   90.00
_cell.angle_gamma   90.00
#
_symmetry.space_group_name_H-M   'P 1'
#
loop_
_entity.id
_entity.type
_entity.pdbx_description
1 polymer ?
#
loop_
_entity_poly.entity_id
_entity_poly.type
_entity_poly.pdbx_seq_one_letter_code
_entity_poly.pdbx_strand_id
1 'polypeptide(L)'
;MEEWERCVNSLRVDEELRFDIYITGSSAKLLSGELSTYLAGRYIEFVVYPFSFKEFFEIIQEKNQEIKVKEAFQKYVKFGGMPFLHNLDYNFEASMQYLQDLYASIILKDITQRNNIRDTDLLERIINYIVMNIGNTFSATSISKFFKSENRKVATETILNYIKACEEAFLVYRVARNDLLGKKILNVNEKYYIADHGIREAIMENNQKNINQVLENIVYFEMLRRGYNIKIGKVDNFEVDFVCKKNDKTIYIQVSYLLASEDTKEREFSVLENIKDNYPKYVLSMDEFDMSRNGIKHVNLIEFLVK
;
A
#
# COMPACT_ATOMS: atom_id res chain seq x y z
N MET A 1 -22.12 -19.49 -0.76
CA MET A 1 -22.46 -20.75 -1.46
C MET A 1 -21.59 -21.80 -0.83
N GLU A 2 -22.16 -22.80 -0.18
CA GLU A 2 -21.36 -23.89 0.41
C GLU A 2 -20.81 -24.75 -0.74
N GLU A 3 -19.57 -25.24 -0.60
CA GLU A 3 -18.88 -26.15 -1.54
C GLU A 3 -18.68 -25.67 -2.99
N TRP A 4 -18.67 -24.37 -3.25
CA TRP A 4 -18.46 -23.83 -4.61
C TRP A 4 -17.10 -24.25 -5.21
N GLU A 5 -16.11 -24.53 -4.36
CA GLU A 5 -14.78 -25.02 -4.71
C GLU A 5 -14.84 -26.35 -5.46
N ARG A 6 -15.74 -27.24 -5.02
CA ARG A 6 -15.96 -28.55 -5.66
C ARG A 6 -16.64 -28.40 -7.01
N CYS A 7 -17.57 -27.46 -7.12
CA CYS A 7 -18.21 -27.13 -8.40
C CYS A 7 -17.16 -26.64 -9.40
N VAL A 8 -16.31 -25.68 -9.02
CA VAL A 8 -15.23 -25.18 -9.87
C VAL A 8 -14.27 -26.30 -10.28
N ASN A 9 -13.84 -27.15 -9.34
CA ASN A 9 -12.95 -28.26 -9.69
C ASN A 9 -13.61 -29.28 -10.62
N SER A 10 -14.92 -29.52 -10.48
CA SER A 10 -15.68 -30.43 -11.36
C SER A 10 -15.79 -29.88 -12.79
N LEU A 11 -16.18 -28.62 -12.92
CA LEU A 11 -16.28 -27.92 -14.22
C LEU A 11 -14.93 -27.85 -14.96
N ARG A 12 -13.82 -27.78 -14.21
CA ARG A 12 -12.47 -27.72 -14.77
C ARG A 12 -11.95 -29.08 -15.27
N VAL A 13 -12.48 -30.20 -14.76
CA VAL A 13 -12.04 -31.56 -15.14
C VAL A 13 -12.85 -32.11 -16.30
N ASP A 14 -14.02 -31.56 -16.56
CA ASP A 14 -14.86 -31.94 -17.69
C ASP A 14 -14.20 -31.53 -19.02
N GLU A 15 -13.63 -32.51 -19.74
CA GLU A 15 -12.92 -32.27 -21.01
C GLU A 15 -13.85 -31.91 -22.17
N GLU A 16 -15.16 -32.19 -22.05
CA GLU A 16 -16.16 -31.82 -23.05
C GLU A 16 -16.56 -30.34 -22.91
N LEU A 17 -16.38 -29.76 -21.72
CA LEU A 17 -16.75 -28.39 -21.38
C LEU A 17 -15.52 -27.48 -21.26
N ARG A 18 -15.27 -26.65 -22.28
CA ARG A 18 -14.21 -25.64 -22.23
C ARG A 18 -14.73 -24.34 -21.65
N PHE A 19 -14.55 -24.13 -20.34
CA PHE A 19 -14.87 -22.88 -19.67
C PHE A 19 -13.63 -22.12 -19.21
N ASP A 20 -13.65 -20.80 -19.39
CA ASP A 20 -12.80 -19.89 -18.62
C ASP A 20 -13.53 -19.52 -17.32
N ILE A 21 -12.94 -19.85 -16.17
CA ILE A 21 -13.55 -19.64 -14.86
C ILE A 21 -12.87 -18.45 -14.17
N TYR A 22 -13.65 -17.42 -13.88
CA TYR A 22 -13.21 -16.24 -13.14
C TYR A 22 -13.88 -16.21 -11.77
N ILE A 23 -13.06 -16.06 -10.73
CA ILE A 23 -13.52 -15.95 -9.34
C ILE A 23 -13.05 -14.61 -8.83
N THR A 24 -13.96 -13.80 -8.31
CA THR A 24 -13.67 -12.48 -7.76
C THR A 24 -14.08 -12.41 -6.30
N GLY A 25 -13.36 -11.61 -5.51
CA GLY A 25 -13.76 -11.30 -4.14
C GLY A 25 -12.90 -10.21 -3.53
N SER A 26 -13.45 -9.55 -2.52
CA SER A 26 -12.86 -8.39 -1.85
C SER A 26 -11.84 -8.75 -0.76
N SER A 27 -11.38 -10.00 -0.67
CA SER A 27 -10.48 -10.46 0.39
C SER A 27 -9.57 -11.57 -0.10
N ALA A 28 -8.31 -11.53 0.34
CA ALA A 28 -7.29 -12.54 0.04
C ALA A 28 -7.68 -13.94 0.55
N LYS A 29 -8.60 -14.01 1.53
CA LYS A 29 -9.11 -15.27 2.09
C LYS A 29 -9.99 -16.06 1.14
N LEU A 30 -10.49 -15.45 0.06
CA LEU A 30 -11.20 -16.18 -0.98
C LEU A 30 -10.30 -17.25 -1.62
N LEU A 31 -9.02 -16.95 -1.81
CA LEU A 31 -8.04 -17.82 -2.45
C LEU A 31 -7.14 -18.55 -1.43
N SER A 32 -7.17 -18.15 -0.14
CA SER A 32 -6.36 -18.77 0.91
C SER A 32 -7.18 -19.76 1.75
N GLY A 33 -6.61 -20.94 2.03
CA GLY A 33 -7.29 -22.00 2.77
C GLY A 33 -7.75 -23.15 1.87
N GLU A 34 -8.98 -23.65 2.06
CA GLU A 34 -9.47 -24.85 1.37
C GLU A 34 -9.46 -24.73 -0.17
N LEU A 35 -9.59 -23.51 -0.70
CA LEU A 35 -9.52 -23.26 -2.14
C LEU A 35 -8.18 -23.66 -2.74
N SER A 36 -7.08 -23.30 -2.07
CA SER A 36 -5.74 -23.62 -2.52
C SER A 36 -5.50 -25.12 -2.44
N THR A 37 -6.18 -25.82 -1.52
CA THR A 37 -6.17 -27.29 -1.43
C THR A 37 -6.87 -27.96 -2.61
N TYR A 38 -8.06 -27.49 -3.01
CA TYR A 38 -8.81 -28.10 -4.13
C TYR A 38 -8.24 -27.72 -5.51
N LEU A 39 -7.75 -26.49 -5.68
CA LEU A 39 -7.18 -26.03 -6.94
C LEU A 39 -5.69 -26.35 -7.07
N ALA A 40 -4.96 -26.57 -5.97
CA ALA A 40 -3.58 -27.04 -5.92
C ALA A 40 -2.62 -26.30 -6.88
N GLY A 41 -2.71 -24.97 -6.94
CA GLY A 41 -1.87 -24.13 -7.80
C GLY A 41 -2.30 -24.06 -9.28
N ARG A 42 -3.47 -24.62 -9.64
CA ARG A 42 -4.04 -24.57 -11.00
C ARG A 42 -4.90 -23.32 -11.20
N TYR A 43 -4.39 -22.17 -10.78
CA TYR A 43 -5.06 -20.87 -10.94
C TYR A 43 -4.00 -19.78 -11.15
N ILE A 44 -4.43 -18.66 -11.74
CA ILE A 44 -3.63 -17.44 -11.81
C ILE A 44 -4.37 -16.39 -10.99
N GLU A 45 -3.65 -15.77 -10.05
CA GLU A 45 -4.18 -14.71 -9.21
C GLU A 45 -3.83 -13.34 -9.80
N PHE A 46 -4.82 -12.46 -9.82
CA PHE A 46 -4.65 -11.06 -10.20
C PHE A 46 -5.16 -10.19 -9.06
N VAL A 47 -4.27 -9.40 -8.47
CA VAL A 47 -4.65 -8.40 -7.47
C VAL A 47 -5.04 -7.11 -8.21
N VAL A 48 -6.26 -6.64 -7.99
CA VAL A 48 -6.76 -5.38 -8.56
C VAL A 48 -6.67 -4.31 -7.48
N TYR A 49 -5.83 -3.30 -7.73
CA TYR A 49 -5.67 -2.15 -6.84
C TYR A 49 -6.66 -1.03 -7.21
N PRO A 50 -6.89 -0.04 -6.32
CA PRO A 50 -7.50 1.23 -6.71
C PRO A 50 -6.74 1.85 -7.89
N PHE A 51 -7.35 2.81 -8.58
CA PHE A 51 -6.72 3.45 -9.73
C PHE A 51 -5.34 4.01 -9.38
N SER A 52 -4.39 3.73 -10.26
CA SER A 52 -3.12 4.47 -10.35
C SER A 52 -3.40 5.94 -10.63
N PHE A 53 -2.39 6.79 -10.40
CA PHE A 53 -2.51 8.19 -10.77
C PHE A 53 -2.73 8.38 -12.28
N LYS A 54 -2.13 7.52 -13.12
CA LYS A 54 -2.31 7.55 -14.57
C LYS A 54 -3.76 7.30 -14.97
N GLU A 55 -4.36 6.21 -14.48
CA GLU A 55 -5.78 5.88 -14.73
C GLU A 55 -6.70 6.99 -14.22
N PHE A 56 -6.43 7.51 -13.01
CA PHE A 56 -7.17 8.64 -12.46
C PHE A 56 -7.07 9.89 -13.34
N PHE A 57 -5.88 10.21 -13.85
CA PHE A 57 -5.64 11.39 -14.68
C PHE A 57 -6.35 11.26 -16.04
N GLU A 58 -6.27 10.09 -16.69
CA GLU A 58 -6.98 9.79 -17.94
C GLU A 58 -8.49 10.02 -17.78
N ILE A 59 -9.08 9.45 -16.73
CA ILE A 59 -10.51 9.56 -16.43
C ILE A 59 -10.95 11.01 -16.13
N ILE A 60 -10.14 11.76 -15.38
CA ILE A 60 -10.46 13.16 -15.08
C ILE A 60 -10.30 14.05 -16.33
N GLN A 61 -9.32 13.76 -17.19
CA GLN A 61 -9.09 14.50 -18.42
C GLN A 61 -10.23 14.30 -19.43
N GLU A 62 -10.88 13.14 -19.45
CA GLU A 62 -12.09 12.91 -20.25
C GLU A 62 -13.24 13.87 -19.87
N LYS A 63 -13.40 14.19 -18.58
CA LYS A 63 -14.41 15.14 -18.09
C LYS A 63 -13.97 16.60 -18.20
N ASN A 64 -12.69 16.89 -18.05
CA ASN A 64 -12.11 18.22 -18.15
C ASN A 64 -10.79 18.18 -18.93
N GLN A 65 -10.86 18.40 -20.24
CA GLN A 65 -9.71 18.31 -21.13
C GLN A 65 -8.60 19.33 -20.81
N GLU A 66 -8.94 20.43 -20.14
CA GLU A 66 -8.00 21.51 -19.80
C GLU A 66 -7.27 21.27 -18.47
N ILE A 67 -7.64 20.25 -17.71
CA ILE A 67 -7.02 20.01 -16.40
C ILE A 67 -5.53 19.69 -16.53
N LYS A 68 -4.73 20.43 -15.78
CA LYS A 68 -3.29 20.22 -15.73
C LYS A 68 -2.98 19.00 -14.88
N VAL A 69 -1.97 18.23 -15.27
CA VAL A 69 -1.52 17.03 -14.54
C VAL A 69 -1.24 17.32 -13.05
N LYS A 70 -0.69 18.49 -12.72
CA LYS A 70 -0.43 18.89 -11.32
C LYS A 70 -1.72 19.10 -10.52
N GLU A 71 -2.75 19.69 -11.13
CA GLU A 71 -4.05 19.89 -10.50
C GLU A 71 -4.76 18.55 -10.29
N ALA A 72 -4.72 17.67 -11.30
CA ALA A 72 -5.21 16.30 -11.17
C ALA A 72 -4.48 15.55 -10.05
N PHE A 73 -3.16 15.70 -9.92
CA PHE A 73 -2.39 15.08 -8.85
C PHE A 73 -2.80 15.57 -7.46
N GLN A 74 -3.07 16.87 -7.30
CA GLN A 74 -3.59 17.40 -6.03
C GLN A 74 -4.95 16.80 -5.67
N LYS A 75 -5.84 16.62 -6.67
CA LYS A 75 -7.10 15.89 -6.47
C LYS A 75 -6.84 14.44 -6.10
N TYR A 76 -5.93 13.75 -6.77
CA TYR A 76 -5.58 12.36 -6.46
C TYR A 76 -5.05 12.20 -5.02
N VAL A 77 -4.15 13.08 -4.57
CA VAL A 77 -3.64 13.09 -3.18
C VAL A 77 -4.77 13.27 -2.16
N LYS A 78 -5.81 14.03 -2.50
CA LYS A 78 -6.95 14.28 -1.62
C LYS A 78 -7.95 13.14 -1.60
N PHE A 79 -8.35 12.67 -2.78
CA PHE A 79 -9.47 11.74 -2.94
C PHE A 79 -9.05 10.27 -2.98
N GLY A 80 -7.82 9.97 -3.39
CA GLY A 80 -7.40 8.61 -3.64
C GLY A 80 -7.78 8.10 -5.03
N GLY A 81 -7.68 6.78 -5.21
CA GLY A 81 -7.90 6.07 -6.46
C GLY A 81 -9.14 5.17 -6.48
N MET A 82 -9.99 5.19 -5.45
CA MET A 82 -11.19 4.34 -5.42
C MET A 82 -12.11 4.60 -6.63
N PRO A 83 -12.42 3.59 -7.46
CA PRO A 83 -13.09 3.82 -8.75
C PRO A 83 -14.43 4.56 -8.66
N PHE A 84 -15.25 4.25 -7.67
CA PHE A 84 -16.59 4.83 -7.53
C PHE A 84 -16.58 6.35 -7.26
N LEU A 85 -15.46 6.91 -6.82
CA LEU A 85 -15.30 8.37 -6.64
C LEU A 85 -15.56 9.14 -7.93
N HIS A 86 -15.29 8.52 -9.09
CA HIS A 86 -15.56 9.11 -10.38
C HIS A 86 -17.04 9.41 -10.60
N ASN A 87 -17.94 8.56 -10.10
CA ASN A 87 -19.39 8.73 -10.20
C ASN A 87 -19.91 9.88 -9.31
N LEU A 88 -19.09 10.32 -8.35
CA LEU A 88 -19.40 11.43 -7.43
C LEU A 88 -18.79 12.75 -7.92
N ASP A 89 -18.19 12.76 -9.11
CA ASP A 89 -17.46 13.91 -9.68
C ASP A 89 -16.39 14.49 -8.74
N TYR A 90 -15.89 13.66 -7.82
CA TYR A 90 -14.99 14.10 -6.75
C TYR A 90 -15.54 15.27 -5.93
N ASN A 91 -16.87 15.36 -5.76
CA ASN A 91 -17.49 16.27 -4.81
C ASN A 91 -16.99 15.92 -3.40
N PHE A 92 -16.51 16.91 -2.65
CA PHE A 92 -15.79 16.66 -1.40
C PHE A 92 -16.64 15.91 -0.35
N GLU A 93 -17.81 16.43 -0.01
CA GLU A 93 -18.67 15.85 1.03
C GLU A 93 -19.13 14.44 0.65
N ALA A 94 -19.62 14.27 -0.59
CA ALA A 94 -20.08 12.98 -1.08
C ALA A 94 -18.94 11.94 -1.14
N SER A 95 -17.75 12.36 -1.57
CA SER A 95 -16.58 11.49 -1.67
C SER A 95 -16.07 11.05 -0.30
N MET A 96 -15.99 11.97 0.66
CA MET A 96 -15.56 11.64 2.02
C MET A 96 -16.56 10.71 2.70
N GLN A 97 -17.86 10.97 2.57
CA GLN A 97 -18.91 10.10 3.10
C GLN A 97 -18.80 8.69 2.51
N TYR A 98 -18.66 8.56 1.18
CA TYR A 98 -18.47 7.28 0.52
C TYR A 98 -17.24 6.51 1.04
N LEU A 99 -16.10 7.19 1.21
CA LEU A 99 -14.87 6.57 1.71
C LEU A 99 -14.98 6.15 3.18
N GLN A 100 -15.70 6.93 4.00
CA GLN A 100 -16.02 6.56 5.39
C GLN A 100 -16.92 5.34 5.45
N ASP A 101 -17.96 5.28 4.61
CA ASP A 101 -18.87 4.14 4.54
C ASP A 101 -18.15 2.87 4.04
N LEU A 102 -17.27 3.03 3.04
CA LEU A 102 -16.41 1.96 2.55
C LEU A 102 -15.49 1.43 3.66
N TYR A 103 -14.84 2.34 4.39
CA TYR A 103 -14.00 1.97 5.52
C TYR A 103 -14.79 1.22 6.60
N ALA A 104 -15.93 1.76 7.03
CA ALA A 104 -16.80 1.12 8.03
C ALA A 104 -17.26 -0.28 7.58
N SER A 105 -17.58 -0.45 6.29
CA SER A 105 -17.94 -1.73 5.71
C SER A 105 -16.79 -2.74 5.79
N ILE A 106 -15.56 -2.32 5.45
CA ILE A 106 -14.35 -3.15 5.56
C ILE A 106 -14.10 -3.57 7.01
N ILE A 107 -14.14 -2.62 7.96
CA ILE A 107 -13.93 -2.91 9.39
C ILE A 107 -14.95 -3.92 9.90
N LEU A 108 -16.23 -3.71 9.60
CA LEU A 108 -17.30 -4.54 10.13
C LEU A 108 -17.32 -5.92 9.46
N LYS A 109 -17.42 -5.97 8.14
CA LYS A 109 -17.66 -7.21 7.39
C LYS A 109 -16.37 -7.99 7.19
N ASP A 110 -15.34 -7.32 6.69
CA ASP A 110 -14.14 -8.02 6.20
C ASP A 110 -13.11 -8.28 7.30
N ILE A 111 -13.11 -7.47 8.35
CA ILE A 111 -12.16 -7.62 9.47
C ILE A 111 -12.86 -8.24 10.69
N THR A 112 -13.88 -7.58 11.23
CA THR A 112 -14.48 -7.95 12.52
C THR A 112 -15.25 -9.26 12.46
N GLN A 113 -16.25 -9.35 11.57
CA GLN A 113 -17.12 -10.52 11.45
C GLN A 113 -16.35 -11.75 10.98
N ARG A 114 -15.50 -11.62 9.96
CA ARG A 114 -14.71 -12.75 9.40
C ARG A 114 -13.70 -13.34 10.38
N ASN A 115 -13.18 -12.54 11.31
CA ASN A 115 -12.15 -12.99 12.27
C ASN A 115 -12.70 -13.15 13.69
N ASN A 116 -14.02 -13.00 13.89
CA ASN A 116 -14.68 -13.07 15.19
C ASN A 116 -14.04 -12.15 16.26
N ILE A 117 -13.61 -10.96 15.83
CA ILE A 117 -12.97 -9.99 16.72
C ILE A 117 -14.03 -9.41 17.67
N ARG A 118 -13.79 -9.52 18.98
CA ARG A 118 -14.71 -9.04 20.03
C ARG A 118 -14.41 -7.62 20.49
N ASP A 119 -13.14 -7.26 20.57
CA ASP A 119 -12.69 -5.94 21.04
C ASP A 119 -12.46 -5.01 19.84
N THR A 120 -13.57 -4.46 19.33
CA THR A 120 -13.58 -3.57 18.16
C THR A 120 -12.96 -2.20 18.46
N ASP A 121 -13.07 -1.69 19.69
CA ASP A 121 -12.38 -0.45 20.10
C ASP A 121 -10.85 -0.61 20.01
N LEU A 122 -10.30 -1.74 20.49
CA LEU A 122 -8.86 -1.99 20.33
C LEU A 122 -8.45 -2.07 18.87
N LEU A 123 -9.27 -2.75 18.05
CA LEU A 123 -9.02 -2.90 16.62
C LEU A 123 -8.97 -1.53 15.93
N GLU A 124 -9.99 -0.69 16.11
CA GLU A 124 -10.06 0.64 15.53
C GLU A 124 -8.88 1.52 15.98
N ARG A 125 -8.48 1.46 17.25
CA ARG A 125 -7.30 2.19 17.74
C ARG A 125 -6.01 1.76 17.06
N ILE A 126 -5.83 0.46 16.84
CA ILE A 126 -4.66 -0.08 16.14
C ILE A 126 -4.68 0.33 14.67
N ILE A 127 -5.82 0.23 14.00
CA ILE A 127 -5.96 0.63 12.59
C ILE A 127 -5.69 2.13 12.44
N ASN A 128 -6.33 2.97 13.26
CA ASN A 128 -6.09 4.41 13.24
C ASN A 128 -4.60 4.72 13.46
N TYR A 129 -3.95 4.06 14.42
CA TYR A 129 -2.51 4.26 14.64
C TYR A 129 -1.67 3.88 13.41
N ILE A 130 -1.99 2.79 12.71
CA ILE A 130 -1.29 2.36 11.49
C ILE A 130 -1.53 3.37 10.36
N VAL A 131 -2.78 3.76 10.12
CA VAL A 131 -3.17 4.71 9.07
C VAL A 131 -2.58 6.10 9.32
N MET A 132 -2.45 6.50 10.60
CA MET A 132 -1.75 7.73 10.99
C MET A 132 -0.25 7.69 10.67
N ASN A 133 0.36 6.50 10.71
CA ASN A 133 1.80 6.29 10.64
C ASN A 133 2.19 5.43 9.42
N ILE A 134 1.46 5.54 8.30
CA ILE A 134 1.83 4.84 7.07
C ILE A 134 3.26 5.23 6.67
N GLY A 135 4.02 4.27 6.15
CA GLY A 135 5.43 4.47 5.81
C GLY A 135 6.38 4.62 7.01
N ASN A 136 5.90 4.57 8.26
CA ASN A 136 6.76 4.51 9.45
C ASN A 136 6.92 3.05 9.93
N THR A 137 8.05 2.77 10.57
CA THR A 137 8.28 1.44 11.17
C THR A 137 7.33 1.19 12.32
N PHE A 138 6.67 0.03 12.29
CA PHE A 138 5.71 -0.40 13.29
C PHE A 138 6.30 -1.48 14.20
N SER A 139 6.08 -1.39 15.52
CA SER A 139 6.48 -2.41 16.49
C SER A 139 5.33 -2.79 17.40
N ALA A 140 4.78 -4.00 17.21
CA ALA A 140 3.70 -4.54 18.03
C ALA A 140 4.10 -4.63 19.52
N THR A 141 5.39 -4.85 19.80
CA THR A 141 5.94 -4.85 21.16
C THR A 141 5.87 -3.46 21.80
N SER A 142 6.19 -2.40 21.06
CA SER A 142 6.10 -1.02 21.56
C SER A 142 4.64 -0.64 21.89
N ILE A 143 3.70 -1.05 21.05
CA ILE A 143 2.26 -0.77 21.26
C ILE A 143 1.72 -1.55 22.46
N SER A 144 2.07 -2.83 22.60
CA SER A 144 1.70 -3.63 23.79
C SER A 144 2.23 -2.99 25.08
N LYS A 145 3.47 -2.47 25.07
CA LYS A 145 4.05 -1.74 26.21
C LYS A 145 3.31 -0.44 26.50
N PHE A 146 2.92 0.32 25.47
CA PHE A 146 2.14 1.55 25.62
C PHE A 146 0.76 1.29 26.22
N PHE A 147 0.01 0.30 25.71
CA PHE A 147 -1.26 -0.06 26.34
C PHE A 147 -1.09 -0.50 27.80
N LYS A 148 -0.01 -1.21 28.11
CA LYS A 148 0.30 -1.60 29.49
C LYS A 148 0.53 -0.38 30.40
N SER A 149 1.16 0.69 29.93
CA SER A 149 1.29 1.93 30.72
C SER A 149 -0.05 2.66 30.89
N GLU A 150 -0.96 2.52 29.93
CA GLU A 150 -2.35 2.99 30.01
C GLU A 150 -3.27 2.03 30.78
N ASN A 151 -2.71 1.13 31.59
CA ASN A 151 -3.45 0.12 32.38
C ASN A 151 -4.34 -0.84 31.56
N ARG A 152 -4.07 -1.02 30.26
CA ARG A 152 -4.73 -2.00 29.38
C ARG A 152 -3.74 -3.09 28.97
N LYS A 153 -3.96 -4.33 29.39
CA LYS A 153 -3.11 -5.46 28.97
C LYS A 153 -3.53 -5.95 27.59
N VAL A 154 -2.64 -5.80 26.61
CA VAL A 154 -2.83 -6.32 25.24
C VAL A 154 -1.61 -7.16 24.88
N ALA A 155 -1.83 -8.42 24.50
CA ALA A 155 -0.74 -9.28 24.04
C ALA A 155 -0.26 -8.84 22.65
N THR A 156 1.06 -8.91 22.41
CA THR A 156 1.65 -8.64 21.10
C THR A 156 1.00 -9.47 20.00
N GLU A 157 0.72 -10.74 20.28
CA GLU A 157 0.02 -11.66 19.37
C GLU A 157 -1.37 -11.15 18.95
N THR A 158 -2.13 -10.53 19.86
CA THR A 158 -3.43 -9.94 19.52
C THR A 158 -3.29 -8.81 18.52
N ILE A 159 -2.29 -7.93 18.70
CA ILE A 159 -2.00 -6.82 17.80
C ILE A 159 -1.63 -7.35 16.41
N LEU A 160 -0.74 -8.36 16.35
CA LEU A 160 -0.31 -8.97 15.08
C LEU A 160 -1.48 -9.64 14.35
N ASN A 161 -2.37 -10.32 15.07
CA ASN A 161 -3.55 -10.95 14.46
C ASN A 161 -4.54 -9.91 13.92
N TYR A 162 -4.71 -8.76 14.59
CA TYR A 162 -5.55 -7.68 14.09
C TYR A 162 -4.97 -7.06 12.81
N ILE A 163 -3.66 -6.84 12.77
CA ILE A 163 -2.98 -6.34 11.57
C ILE A 163 -3.12 -7.32 10.41
N LYS A 164 -2.89 -8.61 10.67
CA LYS A 164 -3.07 -9.66 9.67
C LYS A 164 -4.50 -9.68 9.12
N ALA A 165 -5.50 -9.49 9.96
CA ALA A 165 -6.89 -9.36 9.50
C ALA A 165 -7.09 -8.13 8.59
N CYS A 166 -6.40 -7.02 8.85
CA CYS A 166 -6.41 -5.84 7.97
C CYS A 166 -5.70 -6.10 6.63
N GLU A 167 -4.61 -6.88 6.62
CA GLU A 167 -3.93 -7.33 5.41
C GLU A 167 -4.83 -8.25 4.56
N GLU A 168 -5.49 -9.22 5.19
CA GLU A 168 -6.40 -10.16 4.51
C GLU A 168 -7.65 -9.47 3.93
N ALA A 169 -8.03 -8.32 4.50
CA ALA A 169 -9.11 -7.46 4.01
C ALA A 169 -8.64 -6.43 2.96
N PHE A 170 -7.37 -6.49 2.53
CA PHE A 170 -6.75 -5.53 1.61
C PHE A 170 -6.86 -4.06 2.07
N LEU A 171 -6.99 -3.80 3.38
CA LEU A 171 -7.00 -2.44 3.91
C LEU A 171 -5.58 -1.88 3.99
N VAL A 172 -4.64 -2.70 4.48
CA VAL A 172 -3.23 -2.34 4.62
C VAL A 172 -2.33 -3.38 3.99
N TYR A 173 -1.15 -2.95 3.57
CA TYR A 173 -0.15 -3.76 2.90
C TYR A 173 1.17 -3.65 3.65
N ARG A 174 1.69 -4.79 4.05
CA ARG A 174 2.92 -4.91 4.81
C ARG A 174 4.13 -4.94 3.90
N VAL A 175 5.17 -4.23 4.31
CA VAL A 175 6.44 -4.19 3.61
C VAL A 175 7.54 -4.67 4.55
N ALA A 176 8.11 -5.82 4.19
CA ALA A 176 9.22 -6.40 4.91
C ALA A 176 10.52 -5.66 4.63
N ARG A 177 11.46 -5.75 5.56
CA ARG A 177 12.82 -5.23 5.37
C ARG A 177 13.69 -6.17 4.52
N ASN A 178 14.56 -5.59 3.71
CA ASN A 178 15.47 -6.30 2.80
C ASN A 178 16.75 -6.76 3.51
N ASP A 179 17.16 -6.11 4.59
CA ASP A 179 18.41 -6.35 5.33
C ASP A 179 18.33 -7.49 6.36
N LEU A 180 17.17 -8.15 6.48
CA LEU A 180 16.97 -9.23 7.43
C LEU A 180 17.56 -10.55 6.89
N LEU A 181 18.58 -11.06 7.59
CA LEU A 181 19.18 -12.37 7.34
C LEU A 181 19.12 -13.24 8.61
N GLY A 182 18.97 -14.56 8.41
CA GLY A 182 18.96 -15.55 9.48
C GLY A 182 17.87 -15.27 10.53
N LYS A 183 18.24 -15.32 11.82
CA LYS A 183 17.28 -15.10 12.93
C LYS A 183 16.66 -13.70 12.95
N LYS A 184 17.27 -12.69 12.29
CA LYS A 184 16.69 -11.34 12.22
C LYS A 184 15.42 -11.29 11.36
N ILE A 185 15.19 -12.26 10.49
CA ILE A 185 13.93 -12.41 9.72
C ILE A 185 12.73 -12.58 10.67
N LEU A 186 12.96 -13.07 11.88
CA LEU A 186 11.92 -13.24 12.90
C LEU A 186 11.54 -11.92 13.61
N ASN A 187 12.25 -10.81 13.34
CA ASN A 187 11.92 -9.51 13.92
C ASN A 187 10.75 -8.87 13.19
N VAL A 188 9.73 -8.46 13.95
CA VAL A 188 8.55 -7.76 13.42
C VAL A 188 8.73 -6.25 13.51
N ASN A 189 9.52 -5.70 12.57
CA ASN A 189 9.71 -4.25 12.39
C ASN A 189 9.45 -3.89 10.92
N GLU A 190 8.19 -3.98 10.52
CA GLU A 190 7.74 -3.76 9.15
C GLU A 190 7.14 -2.36 9.02
N LYS A 191 7.03 -1.86 7.78
CA LYS A 191 6.16 -0.70 7.50
C LYS A 191 4.84 -1.21 6.92
N TYR A 192 3.83 -0.37 7.04
CA TYR A 192 2.51 -0.61 6.48
C TYR A 192 2.09 0.58 5.63
N TYR A 193 1.47 0.29 4.49
CA TYR A 193 0.88 1.26 3.58
C TYR A 193 -0.61 0.97 3.45
N ILE A 194 -1.44 1.99 3.23
CA ILE A 194 -2.89 1.85 3.07
C ILE A 194 -3.25 1.69 1.60
N ALA A 195 -4.16 0.76 1.29
CA ALA A 195 -4.60 0.46 -0.07
C ALA A 195 -4.94 1.70 -0.91
N ASP A 196 -5.58 2.65 -0.25
CA ASP A 196 -6.00 3.91 -0.84
C ASP A 196 -5.86 5.04 0.19
N HIS A 197 -5.03 6.04 -0.11
CA HIS A 197 -4.81 7.17 0.80
C HIS A 197 -6.02 8.12 0.88
N GLY A 198 -7.01 8.00 0.00
CA GLY A 198 -8.31 8.67 0.15
C GLY A 198 -9.05 8.21 1.40
N ILE A 199 -8.97 6.93 1.76
CA ILE A 199 -9.52 6.42 3.03
C ILE A 199 -8.85 7.10 4.21
N ARG A 200 -7.53 7.32 4.15
CA ARG A 200 -6.80 8.07 5.18
C ARG A 200 -7.31 9.51 5.29
N GLU A 201 -7.55 10.19 4.18
CA GLU A 201 -8.12 11.55 4.21
C GLU A 201 -9.51 11.55 4.85
N ALA A 202 -10.37 10.61 4.49
CA ALA A 202 -11.73 10.50 4.99
C ALA A 202 -11.82 10.24 6.50
N ILE A 203 -10.81 9.59 7.10
CA ILE A 203 -10.78 9.28 8.54
C ILE A 203 -10.03 10.36 9.34
N MET A 204 -9.03 11.01 8.74
CA MET A 204 -8.08 11.85 9.48
C MET A 204 -7.97 13.30 9.02
N GLU A 205 -8.41 13.63 7.80
CA GLU A 205 -8.29 14.95 7.17
C GLU A 205 -6.85 15.52 7.22
N ASN A 206 -5.88 14.72 6.79
CA ASN A 206 -4.47 14.97 7.11
C ASN A 206 -3.47 14.56 6.03
N ASN A 207 -3.90 14.30 4.79
CA ASN A 207 -2.98 13.92 3.71
C ASN A 207 -2.01 15.05 3.38
N GLN A 208 -2.49 16.30 3.35
CA GLN A 208 -1.61 17.43 3.03
C GLN A 208 -0.56 17.70 4.12
N LYS A 209 -0.88 17.54 5.41
CA LYS A 209 0.10 17.80 6.47
C LYS A 209 1.19 16.73 6.54
N ASN A 210 0.88 15.50 6.14
CA ASN A 210 1.84 14.39 6.07
C ASN A 210 2.10 13.96 4.63
N ILE A 211 2.31 14.93 3.74
CA ILE A 211 2.43 14.68 2.30
C ILE A 211 3.53 13.65 1.94
N ASN A 212 4.69 13.67 2.62
CA ASN A 212 5.76 12.68 2.37
C ASN A 212 5.26 11.23 2.49
N GLN A 213 4.50 10.92 3.56
CA GLN A 213 3.96 9.58 3.79
C GLN A 213 2.95 9.18 2.71
N VAL A 214 2.14 10.14 2.24
CA VAL A 214 1.18 9.91 1.16
C VAL A 214 1.90 9.68 -0.17
N LEU A 215 2.97 10.42 -0.45
CA LEU A 215 3.79 10.21 -1.65
C LEU A 215 4.49 8.85 -1.64
N GLU A 216 5.07 8.45 -0.52
CA GLU A 216 5.61 7.09 -0.34
C GLU A 216 4.54 6.03 -0.60
N ASN A 217 3.33 6.20 -0.05
CA ASN A 217 2.20 5.28 -0.27
C ASN A 217 1.84 5.17 -1.76
N ILE A 218 1.72 6.32 -2.44
CA ILE A 218 1.41 6.37 -3.88
C ILE A 218 2.50 5.64 -4.69
N VAL A 219 3.78 5.93 -4.42
CA VAL A 219 4.91 5.29 -5.10
C VAL A 219 4.94 3.79 -4.81
N TYR A 220 4.69 3.37 -3.57
CA TYR A 220 4.62 1.96 -3.21
C TYR A 220 3.60 1.20 -4.07
N PHE A 221 2.37 1.69 -4.16
CA PHE A 221 1.34 1.04 -4.99
C PHE A 221 1.64 1.11 -6.49
N GLU A 222 2.24 2.21 -6.96
CA GLU A 222 2.68 2.29 -8.36
C GLU A 222 3.72 1.20 -8.68
N MET A 223 4.68 0.99 -7.78
CA MET A 223 5.71 -0.03 -7.96
C MET A 223 5.13 -1.45 -7.89
N LEU A 224 4.10 -1.69 -7.06
CA LEU A 224 3.35 -2.95 -7.06
C LEU A 224 2.64 -3.19 -8.40
N ARG A 225 1.96 -2.17 -8.94
CA ARG A 225 1.29 -2.24 -10.26
C ARG A 225 2.28 -2.54 -11.39
N ARG A 226 3.50 -2.00 -11.30
CA ARG A 226 4.60 -2.31 -12.23
C ARG A 226 5.18 -3.72 -12.06
N GLY A 227 4.70 -4.49 -11.08
CA GLY A 227 5.06 -5.89 -10.84
C GLY A 227 6.39 -6.06 -10.11
N TYR A 228 6.80 -5.08 -9.30
CA TYR A 228 7.99 -5.22 -8.45
C TYR A 228 7.62 -5.85 -7.10
N ASN A 229 8.52 -6.70 -6.59
CA ASN A 229 8.56 -7.05 -5.19
C ASN A 229 9.33 -5.96 -4.43
N ILE A 230 8.67 -5.34 -3.45
CA ILE A 230 9.18 -4.16 -2.76
C ILE A 230 9.54 -4.53 -1.32
N LYS A 231 10.73 -4.11 -0.90
CA LYS A 231 11.20 -4.21 0.48
C LYS A 231 11.82 -2.90 0.91
N ILE A 232 11.89 -2.65 2.22
CA ILE A 232 12.60 -1.48 2.75
C ILE A 232 14.06 -1.84 2.96
N GLY A 233 14.98 -1.02 2.44
CA GLY A 233 16.41 -1.26 2.57
C GLY A 233 16.98 -0.59 3.82
N LYS A 234 18.14 -1.07 4.25
CA LYS A 234 18.96 -0.37 5.25
C LYS A 234 20.40 -0.36 4.77
N VAL A 235 21.00 0.82 4.73
CA VAL A 235 22.39 1.06 4.36
C VAL A 235 23.04 1.81 5.51
N ASP A 236 23.98 1.16 6.18
CA ASP A 236 24.55 1.61 7.45
C ASP A 236 23.48 1.93 8.50
N ASN A 237 23.25 3.21 8.80
CA ASN A 237 22.22 3.70 9.71
C ASN A 237 21.02 4.34 9.01
N PHE A 238 21.08 4.46 7.68
CA PHE A 238 20.04 5.11 6.90
C PHE A 238 19.11 4.08 6.25
N GLU A 239 17.84 4.46 6.15
CA GLU A 239 16.82 3.64 5.53
C GLU A 239 16.67 4.04 4.05
N VAL A 240 16.62 3.03 3.19
CA VAL A 240 16.21 3.21 1.79
C VAL A 240 14.73 2.90 1.74
N ASP A 241 13.91 3.84 1.28
CA ASP A 241 12.45 3.71 1.28
C ASP A 241 12.03 2.43 0.56
N PHE A 242 12.52 2.25 -0.68
CA PHE A 242 12.19 1.08 -1.49
C PHE A 242 13.40 0.47 -2.21
N VAL A 243 13.57 -0.83 -1.99
CA VAL A 243 14.35 -1.77 -2.79
C VAL A 243 13.37 -2.58 -3.62
N CYS A 244 13.24 -2.26 -4.91
CA CYS A 244 12.29 -2.90 -5.81
C CYS A 244 13.00 -3.94 -6.68
N LYS A 245 12.54 -5.19 -6.63
CA LYS A 245 13.09 -6.31 -7.39
C LYS A 245 12.06 -6.92 -8.32
N LYS A 246 12.41 -7.09 -9.59
CA LYS A 246 11.58 -7.76 -10.61
C LYS A 246 12.49 -8.56 -11.55
N ASN A 247 12.41 -9.88 -11.48
CA ASN A 247 13.36 -10.78 -12.17
C ASN A 247 14.81 -10.40 -11.80
N ASP A 248 15.67 -10.19 -12.80
CA ASP A 248 17.07 -9.76 -12.60
C ASP A 248 17.23 -8.23 -12.47
N LYS A 249 16.14 -7.47 -12.45
CA LYS A 249 16.18 -6.01 -12.27
C LYS A 249 16.01 -5.68 -10.80
N THR A 250 16.97 -4.94 -10.26
CA THR A 250 16.84 -4.25 -8.96
C THR A 250 16.88 -2.75 -9.22
N ILE A 251 16.04 -1.99 -8.53
CA ILE A 251 16.13 -0.53 -8.47
C ILE A 251 15.95 -0.05 -7.03
N TYR A 252 16.52 1.10 -6.73
CA TYR A 252 16.40 1.77 -5.43
C TYR A 252 15.70 3.10 -5.60
N ILE A 253 14.77 3.41 -4.69
CA ILE A 253 13.97 4.64 -4.74
C ILE A 253 13.99 5.28 -3.35
N GLN A 254 14.27 6.58 -3.32
CA GLN A 254 13.91 7.49 -2.23
C GLN A 254 12.78 8.42 -2.68
N VAL A 255 11.87 8.75 -1.76
CA VAL A 255 10.74 9.63 -2.02
C VAL A 255 10.79 10.84 -1.10
N SER A 256 10.64 12.03 -1.68
CA SER A 256 10.57 13.28 -0.90
C SER A 256 9.54 14.22 -1.49
N TYR A 257 8.86 15.01 -0.67
CA TYR A 257 7.98 16.07 -1.15
C TYR A 257 8.79 17.14 -1.88
N LEU A 258 9.74 17.78 -1.19
CA LEU A 258 10.60 18.82 -1.74
C LEU A 258 12.02 18.68 -1.19
N LEU A 259 13.00 18.84 -2.06
CA LEU A 259 14.42 18.89 -1.75
C LEU A 259 14.84 20.33 -1.41
N ALA A 260 14.12 20.96 -0.47
CA ALA A 260 14.15 22.40 -0.23
C ALA A 260 15.45 22.92 0.40
N SER A 261 16.15 22.09 1.18
CA SER A 261 17.43 22.44 1.81
C SER A 261 18.55 21.52 1.35
N GLU A 262 19.79 22.01 1.43
CA GLU A 262 20.96 21.19 1.12
C GLU A 262 21.04 19.98 2.06
N ASP A 263 20.68 20.14 3.34
CA ASP A 263 20.61 19.01 4.29
C ASP A 263 19.61 17.93 3.83
N THR A 264 18.47 18.34 3.27
CA THR A 264 17.46 17.38 2.77
C THR A 264 17.99 16.65 1.54
N LYS A 265 18.61 17.39 0.60
CA LYS A 265 19.26 16.79 -0.57
C LYS A 265 20.35 15.80 -0.17
N GLU A 266 21.27 16.24 0.69
CA GLU A 266 22.35 15.39 1.17
C GLU A 266 21.81 14.14 1.85
N ARG A 267 20.77 14.27 2.68
CA ARG A 267 20.12 13.12 3.30
C ARG A 267 19.58 12.16 2.25
N GLU A 268 18.74 12.60 1.31
CA GLU A 268 18.09 11.70 0.35
C GLU A 268 19.08 11.02 -0.60
N PHE A 269 20.08 11.76 -1.10
CA PHE A 269 21.04 11.22 -2.04
C PHE A 269 22.10 10.34 -1.37
N SER A 270 22.65 10.74 -0.21
CA SER A 270 23.74 10.01 0.45
C SER A 270 23.36 8.58 0.83
N VAL A 271 22.09 8.31 1.16
CA VAL A 271 21.62 6.93 1.41
C VAL A 271 21.86 6.04 0.19
N LEU A 272 21.54 6.54 -1.01
CA LEU A 272 21.68 5.82 -2.26
C LEU A 272 23.14 5.75 -2.74
N GLU A 273 23.94 6.79 -2.47
CA GLU A 273 25.37 6.84 -2.81
C GLU A 273 26.19 5.77 -2.07
N ASN A 274 25.77 5.42 -0.85
CA ASN A 274 26.42 4.37 -0.06
C ASN A 274 26.15 2.94 -0.58
N ILE A 275 25.23 2.77 -1.54
CA ILE A 275 24.94 1.46 -2.16
C ILE A 275 25.97 1.19 -3.27
N LYS A 276 26.85 0.22 -3.02
CA LYS A 276 28.04 -0.07 -3.87
C LYS A 276 27.76 -0.81 -5.19
N ASP A 277 26.51 -1.17 -5.47
CA ASP A 277 26.16 -1.83 -6.73
C ASP A 277 25.89 -0.82 -7.87
N ASN A 278 25.76 -1.34 -9.09
CA ASN A 278 25.48 -0.54 -10.28
C ASN A 278 23.99 -0.54 -10.69
N TYR A 279 23.10 -0.99 -9.81
CA TYR A 279 21.66 -0.97 -10.12
C TYR A 279 21.14 0.48 -10.14
N PRO A 280 20.12 0.77 -10.97
CA PRO A 280 19.52 2.11 -11.05
C PRO A 280 19.01 2.61 -9.70
N LYS A 281 19.26 3.89 -9.43
CA LYS A 281 18.92 4.60 -8.20
C LYS A 281 18.15 5.87 -8.55
N TYR A 282 17.06 6.12 -7.84
CA TYR A 282 16.16 7.22 -8.11
C TYR A 282 15.83 8.01 -6.84
N VAL A 283 15.79 9.33 -6.95
CA VAL A 283 15.14 10.22 -5.99
C VAL A 283 13.90 10.79 -6.68
N LEU A 284 12.73 10.45 -6.18
CA LEU A 284 11.44 10.96 -6.68
C LEU A 284 11.00 12.12 -5.80
N SER A 285 10.80 13.31 -6.38
CA SER A 285 10.25 14.44 -5.64
C SER A 285 9.35 15.35 -6.48
N MET A 286 8.71 16.33 -5.84
CA MET A 286 7.87 17.32 -6.54
C MET A 286 8.69 18.44 -7.18
N ASP A 287 10.01 18.46 -6.99
CA ASP A 287 10.90 19.45 -7.58
C ASP A 287 10.92 19.34 -9.12
N GLU A 288 11.04 20.49 -9.79
CA GLU A 288 11.04 20.58 -11.26
C GLU A 288 12.45 20.59 -11.86
N PHE A 289 13.42 21.10 -11.09
CA PHE A 289 14.82 21.16 -11.54
C PHE A 289 15.47 19.80 -11.34
N ASP A 290 16.23 19.36 -12.33
CA ASP A 290 17.03 18.14 -12.24
C ASP A 290 18.15 18.32 -11.20
N MET A 291 18.11 17.49 -10.16
CA MET A 291 19.11 17.43 -9.09
C MET A 291 19.94 16.14 -9.14
N SER A 292 19.94 15.43 -10.28
CA SER A 292 20.70 14.19 -10.47
C SER A 292 22.19 14.39 -10.18
N ARG A 293 22.79 13.43 -9.47
CA ARG A 293 24.22 13.45 -9.15
C ARG A 293 24.75 12.03 -8.94
N ASN A 294 26.05 11.84 -9.13
CA ASN A 294 26.74 10.58 -8.80
C ASN A 294 26.07 9.31 -9.36
N GLY A 295 25.45 9.40 -10.55
CA GLY A 295 24.71 8.29 -11.18
C GLY A 295 23.30 8.03 -10.64
N ILE A 296 22.86 8.77 -9.62
CA ILE A 296 21.48 8.76 -9.11
C ILE A 296 20.63 9.73 -9.93
N LYS A 297 19.48 9.26 -10.39
CA LYS A 297 18.54 10.06 -11.20
C LYS A 297 17.51 10.72 -10.30
N HIS A 298 17.47 12.05 -10.33
CA HIS A 298 16.33 12.79 -9.84
C HIS A 298 15.23 12.79 -10.90
N VAL A 299 14.00 12.49 -10.48
CA VAL A 299 12.86 12.47 -11.40
C VAL A 299 11.67 13.12 -10.71
N ASN A 300 10.97 14.01 -11.42
CA ASN A 300 9.72 14.55 -10.93
C ASN A 300 8.71 13.42 -10.70
N LEU A 301 8.14 13.37 -9.50
CA LEU A 301 7.26 12.28 -9.06
C LEU A 301 6.00 12.19 -9.93
N ILE A 302 5.39 13.32 -10.29
CA ILE A 302 4.18 13.32 -11.13
C ILE A 302 4.51 12.75 -12.52
N GLU A 303 5.62 13.19 -13.11
CA GLU A 303 6.07 12.66 -14.41
C GLU A 303 6.40 11.17 -14.36
N PHE A 304 6.94 10.69 -13.25
CA PHE A 304 7.20 9.27 -13.05
C PHE A 304 5.92 8.44 -13.04
N LEU A 305 4.85 8.97 -12.43
CA LEU A 305 3.57 8.26 -12.27
C LEU A 305 2.72 8.18 -13.55
N VAL A 306 2.94 9.06 -14.54
CA VAL A 306 2.16 9.07 -15.80
C VAL A 306 2.84 8.33 -16.96
N LYS A 307 4.10 7.90 -16.78
CA LYS A 307 4.83 7.08 -17.75
C LYS A 307 4.32 5.65 -17.70
#